data_AF-A0A8X6L926-F1
#
_entry.id   AF-A0A8X6L926-F1
#
_cell.length_a   1.000
_cell.length_b   1.000
_cell.length_c   1.000
_cell.angle_alpha   90.00
_cell.angle_beta   90.00
_cell.angle_gamma   90.00
#
_symmetry.space_group_name_H-M   'P 1'
#
loop_
_entity.id
_entity.type
_entity.pdbx_description
1 polymer ?
#
loop_
_entity_poly.entity_id
_entity_poly.type
_entity_poly.pdbx_seq_one_letter_code
_entity_poly.pdbx_strand_id
1 'polypeptide(L)'
;MGHKENVDTTIFRRAVWNYIHRIYGIIHDDYNYSEMEGLLDYGFRSYVETVCFCPEKITKDAHDEIMRAFRHSEKVHVNLMVFEARFQAELLYALSAIMRYMT
;
A
#
# COMPACT_ATOMS: atom_id res chain seq x y z
N MET A 1 -5.95 -2.64 16.06
CA MET A 1 -5.45 -1.35 15.57
C MET A 1 -4.70 -0.68 16.71
N GLY A 2 -3.38 -0.86 16.76
CA GLY A 2 -2.59 -0.53 17.94
C GLY A 2 -3.10 -1.32 19.16
N HIS A 3 -3.40 -0.61 20.24
CA HIS A 3 -3.93 -1.19 21.49
C HIS A 3 -5.46 -1.44 21.48
N LYS A 4 -6.18 -1.05 20.43
CA LYS A 4 -7.62 -1.29 20.32
C LYS A 4 -7.90 -2.63 19.63
N GLU A 5 -8.73 -3.45 20.26
CA GLU A 5 -9.19 -4.74 19.76
C GLU A 5 -10.56 -4.64 19.09
N ASN A 6 -10.90 -5.60 18.23
CA ASN A 6 -12.20 -5.71 17.53
C ASN A 6 -12.60 -4.47 16.71
N VAL A 7 -11.62 -3.77 16.14
CA VAL A 7 -11.85 -2.67 15.20
C VAL A 7 -11.87 -3.21 13.78
N ASP A 8 -12.90 -2.88 13.00
CA ASP A 8 -12.89 -3.17 11.57
C ASP A 8 -11.84 -2.31 10.86
N THR A 9 -10.83 -2.97 10.31
CA THR A 9 -9.71 -2.34 9.58
C THR A 9 -9.87 -2.42 8.07
N THR A 10 -11.00 -2.91 7.57
CA THR A 10 -11.22 -3.14 6.13
C THR A 10 -11.07 -1.87 5.31
N ILE A 11 -11.56 -0.74 5.81
CA ILE A 11 -11.44 0.58 5.14
C ILE A 11 -9.95 0.96 5.00
N PHE A 12 -9.18 0.82 6.08
CA PHE A 12 -7.73 1.09 6.07
C PHE A 12 -6.97 0.17 5.11
N ARG A 13 -7.22 -1.13 5.18
CA ARG A 13 -6.56 -2.10 4.30
C ARG A 13 -6.88 -1.87 2.83
N ARG A 14 -8.14 -1.53 2.49
CA ARG A 14 -8.53 -1.13 1.12
C ARG A 14 -7.84 0.16 0.70
N ALA A 15 -7.74 1.16 1.57
CA ALA A 15 -7.05 2.40 1.27
C ALA A 15 -5.57 2.18 0.95
N VAL A 16 -4.87 1.37 1.76
CA VAL A 16 -3.47 1.02 1.50
C VAL A 16 -3.34 0.33 0.14
N TRP A 17 -4.15 -0.70 -0.12
CA TRP A 17 -4.14 -1.44 -1.38
C TRP A 17 -4.39 -0.54 -2.61
N ASN A 18 -5.43 0.30 -2.54
CA ASN A 18 -5.81 1.18 -3.63
C ASN A 18 -4.83 2.34 -3.82
N TYR A 19 -4.16 2.79 -2.76
CA TYR A 19 -3.08 3.75 -2.86
C TYR A 19 -1.89 3.17 -3.64
N ILE A 20 -1.49 1.93 -3.33
CA ILE A 20 -0.40 1.24 -4.05
C ILE A 20 -0.77 1.07 -5.51
N HIS A 21 -1.96 0.54 -5.81
CA HIS A 21 -2.44 0.46 -7.19
C HIS A 21 -2.43 1.81 -7.91
N ARG A 22 -2.84 2.89 -7.23
CA ARG A 22 -2.84 4.25 -7.80
C ARG A 22 -1.44 4.74 -8.14
N ILE A 23 -0.43 4.53 -7.30
CA ILE A 23 0.95 4.93 -7.61
C ILE A 23 1.55 4.12 -8.76
N TYR A 24 1.05 2.91 -9.01
CA TYR A 24 1.37 2.11 -10.20
C TYR A 24 0.50 2.44 -11.43
N GLY A 25 -0.47 3.36 -11.32
CA GLY A 25 -1.32 3.81 -12.43
C GLY A 25 -2.62 3.03 -12.63
N ILE A 26 -3.01 2.19 -11.67
CA ILE A 26 -4.28 1.44 -11.67
C ILE A 26 -5.30 2.17 -10.79
N ILE A 27 -6.42 2.57 -11.39
CA ILE A 27 -7.50 3.31 -10.72
C ILE A 27 -8.74 2.41 -10.65
N HIS A 28 -9.35 2.34 -9.47
CA HIS A 28 -10.58 1.59 -9.20
C HIS A 28 -11.76 2.55 -9.21
N ASP A 29 -12.65 2.42 -10.20
CA ASP A 29 -13.77 3.34 -10.41
C ASP A 29 -14.80 3.32 -9.27
N ASP A 30 -14.87 2.22 -8.51
CA ASP A 30 -15.78 2.03 -7.38
C ASP A 30 -15.23 2.60 -6.05
N TYR A 31 -14.06 3.26 -6.08
CA TYR A 31 -13.38 3.73 -4.88
C TYR A 31 -13.30 5.26 -4.76
N ASN A 32 -13.73 5.79 -3.61
CA ASN A 32 -13.63 7.22 -3.32
C ASN A 32 -12.22 7.61 -2.84
N TYR A 33 -11.37 8.02 -3.78
CA TYR A 33 -9.99 8.46 -3.48
C TYR A 33 -9.90 9.72 -2.61
N SER A 34 -10.97 10.53 -2.52
CA SER A 34 -10.98 11.71 -1.64
C SER A 34 -10.92 11.32 -0.16
N GLU A 35 -11.53 10.19 0.21
CA GLU A 35 -11.53 9.69 1.60
C GLU A 35 -10.17 9.05 1.97
N MET A 36 -9.45 8.53 0.98
CA MET A 36 -8.13 7.92 1.17
C MET A 36 -7.08 8.93 1.67
N GLU A 37 -7.08 10.15 1.15
CA GLU A 37 -6.10 11.18 1.52
C GLU A 37 -6.20 11.61 2.99
N GLY A 38 -7.38 11.50 3.59
CA GLY A 38 -7.59 11.75 5.02
C GLY A 38 -7.20 10.57 5.92
N LEU A 39 -7.16 9.35 5.38
CA LEU A 39 -6.89 8.13 6.14
C LEU A 39 -5.41 7.75 6.18
N LEU A 40 -4.67 8.03 5.10
CA LEU A 40 -3.24 7.77 4.98
C LEU A 40 -2.49 9.09 5.10
N ASP A 41 -1.80 9.29 6.22
CA ASP A 41 -0.98 10.48 6.42
C ASP A 41 0.19 10.54 5.42
N TYR A 42 0.81 11.71 5.32
CA TYR A 42 1.91 11.93 4.39
C TYR A 42 3.11 11.01 4.68
N GLY A 43 3.43 10.79 5.95
CA GLY A 43 4.55 9.92 6.37
C GLY A 43 4.35 8.48 5.92
N PHE A 44 3.15 7.93 6.12
CA PHE A 44 2.77 6.60 5.68
C PHE A 44 2.84 6.47 4.16
N ARG A 45 2.31 7.46 3.43
CA ARG A 45 2.37 7.51 1.96
C ARG A 45 3.81 7.50 1.45
N SER A 46 4.66 8.36 2.01
CA SER A 46 6.08 8.43 1.68
C SER A 46 6.83 7.13 1.99
N TYR A 47 6.51 6.47 3.11
CA TYR A 47 7.04 5.14 3.42
C TYR A 47 6.66 4.11 2.37
N VAL A 48 5.38 4.02 2.02
CA VAL A 48 4.89 3.07 1.01
C VAL A 48 5.55 3.32 -0.34
N GLU A 49 5.65 4.58 -0.78
CA GLU A 49 6.36 4.93 -2.02
C GLU A 49 7.84 4.51 -1.97
N THR A 50 8.51 4.72 -0.84
CA THR A 50 9.91 4.30 -0.64
C THR A 50 10.04 2.78 -0.71
N VAL A 51 9.15 2.03 -0.06
CA VAL A 51 9.15 0.55 -0.10
C VAL A 51 8.89 0.02 -1.51
N CYS A 52 7.99 0.65 -2.26
CA CYS A 52 7.67 0.24 -3.62
C CYS A 52 8.80 0.55 -4.61
N PHE A 53 9.35 1.76 -4.59
CA PHE A 53 10.19 2.27 -5.68
C PHE A 53 11.68 2.36 -5.34
N CYS A 54 12.05 2.45 -4.06
CA CYS A 54 13.43 2.59 -3.61
C CYS A 54 13.66 1.82 -2.28
N PRO A 55 13.38 0.51 -2.23
CA PRO A 55 13.47 -0.27 -0.98
C PRO A 55 14.87 -0.23 -0.36
N GLU A 56 15.92 0.00 -1.15
CA GLU A 56 17.31 0.16 -0.69
C GLU A 56 17.54 1.39 0.20
N LYS A 57 16.62 2.37 0.17
CA LYS A 57 16.71 3.60 0.98
C LYS A 57 16.03 3.48 2.34
N ILE A 58 15.39 2.35 2.65
CA ILE A 58 14.72 2.16 3.93
C ILE A 58 15.77 2.05 5.04
N THR A 59 15.68 2.96 6.00
CA THR A 59 16.42 2.87 7.26
C THR A 59 15.54 2.30 8.35
N LYS A 60 16.15 1.63 9.34
CA LYS A 60 15.44 1.10 10.51
C LYS A 60 14.73 2.21 11.28
N ASP A 61 15.39 3.36 11.42
CA ASP A 61 14.84 4.52 12.12
C ASP A 61 13.57 5.03 11.43
N ALA A 62 13.59 5.19 10.10
CA ALA A 62 12.41 5.61 9.34
C ALA A 62 11.24 4.61 9.48
N HIS A 63 11.53 3.30 9.46
CA HIS A 63 10.52 2.27 9.72
C HIS A 63 9.92 2.36 11.13
N ASP A 64 10.74 2.70 12.12
CA ASP A 64 10.29 2.80 13.51
C ASP A 64 9.44 4.06 13.75
N GLU A 65 9.73 5.16 13.03
CA GLU A 65 9.07 6.46 13.20
C GLU A 65 7.69 6.62 12.55
N ILE A 66 7.41 5.96 11.42
CA ILE A 66 6.21 6.29 10.61
C ILE A 66 4.93 5.65 11.15
N MET A 67 5.05 4.51 11.85
CA MET A 67 3.90 3.76 12.37
C MET A 67 4.00 3.57 13.89
N ARG A 68 4.31 4.64 14.64
CA ARG A 68 4.56 4.56 16.09
C ARG A 68 3.39 3.99 16.90
N ALA A 69 2.15 4.21 16.44
CA ALA A 69 0.94 3.69 17.10
C ALA A 69 0.63 2.22 16.77
N PHE A 70 1.31 1.64 15.78
CA PHE A 70 1.08 0.27 15.33
C PHE A 70 2.01 -0.70 16.07
N ARG A 71 1.49 -1.89 16.36
CA ARG A 71 2.32 -3.01 16.82
C ARG A 71 3.24 -3.46 15.69
N HIS A 72 4.38 -4.05 16.05
CA HIS A 72 5.33 -4.55 15.06
C HIS A 72 4.69 -5.55 14.08
N SER A 73 3.79 -6.41 14.55
CA SER A 73 3.02 -7.32 13.70
C SER A 73 2.13 -6.58 12.68
N GLU A 74 1.55 -5.44 13.05
CA GLU A 74 0.74 -4.62 12.14
C GLU A 74 1.63 -3.90 11.11
N LYS A 75 2.86 -3.48 11.48
CA LYS A 75 3.84 -2.95 10.52
C LYS A 75 4.24 -3.99 9.47
N VAL A 76 4.54 -5.22 9.91
CA VAL A 76 4.81 -6.34 9.00
C VAL A 76 3.62 -6.64 8.11
N HIS A 77 2.40 -6.58 8.65
CA HIS A 77 1.17 -6.75 7.86
C HIS A 77 1.03 -5.70 6.75
N VAL A 78 1.39 -4.43 7.02
CA VAL A 78 1.42 -3.41 5.97
C VAL A 78 2.43 -3.77 4.87
N ASN A 79 3.64 -4.22 5.23
CA ASN A 79 4.63 -4.63 4.24
C ASN A 79 4.15 -5.81 3.38
N LEU A 80 3.41 -6.76 3.94
CA LEU A 80 2.79 -7.84 3.17
C LEU A 80 1.78 -7.31 2.15
N MET A 81 0.92 -6.36 2.56
CA MET A 81 -0.03 -5.72 1.63
C MET A 81 0.69 -4.96 0.52
N VAL A 82 1.78 -4.25 0.86
CA VAL A 82 2.60 -3.51 -0.11
C VAL A 82 3.18 -4.46 -1.16
N PHE A 83 3.78 -5.57 -0.72
CA PHE A 83 4.39 -6.55 -1.60
C PHE A 83 3.37 -7.19 -2.55
N GLU A 84 2.23 -7.67 -2.02
CA GLU A 84 1.20 -8.34 -2.81
C GLU A 84 0.52 -7.40 -3.81
N ALA A 85 0.17 -6.18 -3.40
CA ALA A 85 -0.47 -5.21 -4.30
C ALA A 85 0.49 -4.75 -5.42
N ARG A 86 1.77 -4.56 -5.10
CA ARG A 86 2.81 -4.29 -6.10
C ARG A 86 2.92 -5.44 -7.10
N PHE A 87 3.04 -6.68 -6.61
CA PHE A 87 3.16 -7.85 -7.46
C PHE A 87 1.95 -7.99 -8.39
N GLN A 88 0.74 -7.79 -7.87
CA GLN A 88 -0.48 -7.81 -8.66
C GLN A 88 -0.46 -6.74 -9.76
N ALA A 89 -0.08 -5.50 -9.44
CA ALA A 89 -0.03 -4.42 -10.43
C ALA A 89 0.96 -4.71 -11.57
N GLU A 90 2.18 -5.10 -11.23
CA GLU A 90 3.22 -5.44 -12.22
C GLU A 90 2.81 -6.62 -13.10
N LEU A 91 2.22 -7.66 -12.49
CA LEU A 91 1.74 -8.84 -13.20
C LEU A 91 0.58 -8.48 -14.16
N LEU A 92 -0.36 -7.63 -13.74
CA LEU A 92 -1.46 -7.17 -14.59
C LEU A 92 -0.94 -6.44 -15.83
N TYR A 93 0.06 -5.56 -15.68
CA TYR A 93 0.68 -4.90 -16.83
C TYR A 93 1.38 -5.88 -17.77
N ALA A 94 2.15 -6.83 -17.23
CA ALA A 94 2.83 -7.85 -18.03
C ALA A 94 1.84 -8.74 -18.80
N LEU A 95 0.80 -9.23 -18.13
CA LEU A 95 -0.24 -10.05 -18.76
C LEU A 95 -1.05 -9.25 -19.79
N SER A 96 -1.34 -7.98 -19.52
CA SER A 96 -2.01 -7.10 -20.48
C SER A 96 -1.19 -6.94 -21.77
N ALA A 97 0.14 -6.77 -21.65
CA ALA A 97 1.03 -6.70 -22.79
C ALA A 97 1.04 -8.01 -23.60
N ILE A 98 1.07 -9.17 -22.94
CA ILE A 98 1.00 -10.49 -23.59
C ILE A 98 -0.33 -10.64 -24.35
N MET A 99 -1.46 -10.31 -23.73
CA MET A 99 -2.77 -10.40 -24.36
C MET A 99 -2.89 -9.48 -25.60
N ARG A 100 -2.33 -8.27 -25.52
CA ARG A 100 -2.27 -7.32 -26.65
C ARG A 100 -1.34 -7.77 -27.78
N TYR A 101 -0.34 -8.59 -27.49
CA TYR A 101 0.52 -9.16 -28.53
C TYR A 101 -0.16 -10.36 -29.21
N MET A 102 -0.93 -11.15 -28.45
CA MET A 102 -1.65 -12.32 -28.97
C MET A 102 -2.89 -11.96 -29.81
N THR A 103 -3.42 -10.74 -29.67
CA THR A 103 -4.61 -10.24 -30.39
C THR A 103 -4.22 -9.19 -31.42
#